data_AF-A0A7J4DE84-F1
#
_entry.id   AF-A0A7J4DE84-F1
#
_cell.length_a   1.000
_cell.length_b   1.000
_cell.length_c   1.000
_cell.angle_alpha   90.00
_cell.angle_beta   90.00
_cell.angle_gamma   90.00
#
_symmetry.space_group_name_H-M   'P 1'
#
loop_
_entity.id
_entity.type
_entity.pdbx_description
1 polymer ?
#
loop_
_entity_poly.entity_id
_entity_poly.type
_entity_poly.pdbx_seq_one_letter_code
_entity_poly.pdbx_strand_id
1 'polypeptide(L)'
;MAPRRRVAVVLVLLFLVSVSHSAYSQSSGMTGRSVSGCTCHSNSGSLSASINGLPFGAGGYTPGASYSLQWDGGPHVSGDGGFNFDVSAGSWTNLGAYVQLSNGELTHSSDAARSWTA
;
A
#
# COMPACT_ATOMS: atom_id res chain seq x y z
N MET A 1 15.85 30.85 -38.11
CA MET A 1 14.94 30.58 -36.98
C MET A 1 15.31 31.54 -35.85
N ALA A 2 14.50 32.56 -35.59
CA ALA A 2 14.85 33.66 -34.68
C ALA A 2 15.20 33.17 -33.25
N PRO A 3 16.18 33.80 -32.56
CA PRO A 3 16.64 33.39 -31.23
C PRO A 3 15.48 33.32 -30.21
N ARG A 4 14.47 34.18 -30.35
CA ARG A 4 13.21 34.15 -29.57
C ARG A 4 12.47 32.81 -29.67
N ARG A 5 12.44 32.18 -30.84
CA ARG A 5 11.72 30.92 -31.06
C ARG A 5 12.43 29.74 -30.41
N ARG A 6 13.78 29.78 -30.36
CA ARG A 6 14.59 28.76 -29.64
C ARG A 6 14.44 28.90 -28.13
N VAL A 7 14.46 30.13 -27.60
CA VAL A 7 14.25 30.40 -26.18
C VAL A 7 12.85 29.95 -25.73
N ALA A 8 11.81 30.26 -26.51
CA ALA A 8 10.45 29.81 -26.19
C ALA A 8 10.32 28.28 -26.14
N VAL A 9 10.95 27.56 -27.08
CA VAL A 9 10.95 26.08 -27.09
C VAL A 9 11.67 25.52 -25.86
N VAL A 10 12.83 26.08 -25.49
CA VAL A 10 13.56 25.66 -24.28
C VAL A 10 12.74 25.90 -23.02
N LEU A 11 12.05 27.03 -22.89
CA LEU A 11 11.20 27.33 -21.75
C LEU A 11 9.99 26.39 -21.65
N VAL A 12 9.36 26.05 -22.78
CA VAL A 12 8.26 25.08 -22.81
C VAL A 12 8.73 23.68 -22.43
N LEU A 13 9.90 23.26 -22.92
CA LEU A 13 10.48 21.95 -22.56
C LEU A 13 10.87 21.90 -21.07
N LEU A 14 11.46 22.96 -20.53
CA LEU A 14 11.75 23.08 -19.10
C LEU A 14 10.47 23.05 -18.27
N PHE A 15 9.40 23.71 -18.72
CA PHE A 15 8.11 23.68 -18.06
C PHE A 15 7.51 22.27 -18.05
N LEU A 16 7.55 21.56 -19.18
CA LEU A 16 7.05 20.18 -19.27
C LEU A 16 7.84 19.19 -18.42
N VAL A 17 9.17 19.37 -18.30
CA VAL A 17 10.02 18.57 -17.40
C VAL A 17 9.81 18.96 -15.93
N SER A 18 9.44 20.21 -15.65
CA SER A 18 9.14 20.68 -14.30
C SER A 18 7.80 20.19 -13.74
N VAL A 19 6.92 19.65 -14.59
CA VAL A 19 5.72 18.96 -14.12
C VAL A 19 6.15 17.61 -13.54
N SER A 20 6.51 17.62 -12.25
CA SER A 20 6.62 16.41 -11.46
C SER A 20 5.29 15.68 -11.56
N HIS A 21 5.29 14.47 -12.10
CA HIS A 21 4.11 13.60 -12.00
C HIS A 21 3.94 13.29 -10.51
N SER A 22 3.03 14.01 -9.85
CA SER A 22 2.53 13.61 -8.55
C SER A 22 1.79 12.29 -8.78
N ALA A 23 2.42 11.18 -8.45
CA ALA A 23 1.73 9.91 -8.34
C ALA A 23 0.76 10.06 -7.16
N TYR A 24 -0.52 10.17 -7.46
CA TYR A 24 -1.55 10.18 -6.43
C TYR A 24 -1.60 8.79 -5.80
N SER A 25 -1.39 8.71 -4.49
CA SER A 25 -1.70 7.51 -3.74
C SER A 25 -3.19 7.22 -3.91
N GLN A 26 -3.55 5.94 -4.08
CA GLN A 26 -4.97 5.60 -4.06
C GLN A 26 -5.44 5.58 -2.61
N SER A 27 -5.88 6.73 -2.11
CA SER A 27 -6.32 6.91 -0.72
C SER A 27 -7.42 5.92 -0.30
N SER A 28 -8.21 5.40 -1.25
CA SER A 28 -9.29 4.44 -0.98
C SER A 28 -8.90 2.97 -1.15
N GLY A 29 -7.61 2.62 -1.20
CA GLY A 29 -7.16 1.23 -1.32
C GLY A 29 -7.06 0.70 -2.75
N MET A 30 -6.37 -0.44 -2.91
CA MET A 30 -6.15 -1.10 -4.20
C MET A 30 -6.10 -2.62 -4.05
N THR A 31 -6.89 -3.32 -4.88
CA THR A 31 -6.92 -4.80 -4.96
C THR A 31 -6.09 -5.31 -6.15
N GLY A 32 -5.80 -6.62 -6.22
CA GLY A 32 -5.04 -7.29 -7.28
C GLY A 32 -3.52 -7.07 -7.22
N ARG A 33 -2.99 -6.63 -6.07
CA ARG A 33 -1.57 -6.26 -5.88
C ARG A 33 -0.84 -7.07 -4.81
N SER A 34 -1.48 -8.08 -4.22
CA SER A 34 -0.89 -8.96 -3.20
C SER A 34 0.42 -9.63 -3.64
N VAL A 35 0.55 -10.00 -4.92
CA VAL A 35 1.74 -10.67 -5.48
C VAL A 35 2.67 -9.70 -6.22
N SER A 36 2.10 -8.81 -7.05
CA SER A 36 2.88 -7.91 -7.91
C SER A 36 3.35 -6.63 -7.21
N GLY A 37 2.78 -6.32 -6.04
CA GLY A 37 3.04 -5.09 -5.30
C GLY A 37 2.35 -3.86 -5.91
N CYS A 38 2.19 -2.82 -5.10
CA CYS A 38 1.68 -1.53 -5.55
C CYS A 38 2.75 -0.79 -6.37
N THR A 39 2.35 -0.13 -7.48
CA THR A 39 3.28 0.57 -8.39
C THR A 39 3.24 2.09 -8.25
N CYS A 40 2.42 2.62 -7.33
CA CYS A 40 2.18 4.06 -7.21
C CYS A 40 3.29 4.81 -6.46
N HIS A 41 4.07 4.13 -5.63
CA HIS A 41 5.28 4.66 -4.99
C HIS A 41 6.48 3.81 -5.43
N SER A 42 7.69 4.38 -5.44
CA SER A 42 8.89 3.56 -5.43
C SER A 42 8.77 2.64 -4.23
N ASN A 43 8.78 1.32 -4.47
CA ASN A 43 8.48 0.26 -3.52
C ASN A 43 9.61 0.20 -2.46
N SER A 44 9.70 1.24 -1.64
CA SER A 44 10.89 1.66 -0.90
C SER A 44 10.79 1.35 0.59
N GLY A 45 9.64 0.88 1.05
CA GLY A 45 9.44 0.38 2.40
C GLY A 45 9.29 -1.13 2.41
N SER A 46 10.01 -1.80 3.30
CA SER A 46 9.69 -3.19 3.65
C SER A 46 8.37 -3.23 4.43
N LEU A 47 7.57 -4.27 4.20
CA LEU A 47 6.44 -4.64 5.04
C LEU A 47 6.91 -5.70 6.03
N SER A 48 6.59 -5.50 7.31
CA SER A 48 6.77 -6.49 8.37
C SER A 48 5.40 -6.91 8.87
N ALA A 49 5.18 -8.22 8.99
CA ALA A 49 3.93 -8.77 9.48
C ALA A 49 4.21 -9.75 10.62
N SER A 50 3.32 -9.77 11.60
CA SER A 50 3.38 -10.67 12.75
C SER A 50 1.98 -11.18 13.05
N ILE A 51 1.89 -12.45 13.44
CA ILE A 51 0.65 -13.12 13.80
C ILE A 51 0.74 -13.56 15.26
N ASN A 52 -0.28 -13.23 16.03
CA ASN A 52 -0.36 -13.53 17.46
C ASN A 52 -1.42 -14.58 17.75
N GLY A 53 -1.13 -15.43 18.74
CA GLY A 53 -2.02 -16.49 19.19
C GLY A 53 -1.82 -17.86 18.53
N LEU A 54 -0.85 -18.00 17.61
CA LEU A 54 -0.53 -19.31 17.03
C LEU A 54 -0.11 -20.33 18.11
N PRO A 55 -0.50 -21.60 17.99
CA PRO A 55 -0.12 -22.64 18.94
C PRO A 55 1.41 -22.82 18.97
N PHE A 56 2.00 -22.60 20.14
CA PHE A 56 3.44 -22.71 20.36
C PHE A 56 3.94 -24.14 20.05
N GLY A 57 5.01 -24.25 19.26
CA GLY A 57 5.68 -25.53 18.98
C GLY A 57 4.98 -26.45 17.96
N ALA A 58 3.78 -26.12 17.47
CA ALA A 58 3.05 -26.95 16.51
C ALA A 58 3.30 -26.58 15.03
N GLY A 59 4.03 -25.48 14.75
CA GLY A 59 4.41 -25.07 13.39
C GLY A 59 3.24 -24.72 12.46
N GLY A 60 2.03 -24.49 13.01
CA GLY A 60 0.83 -24.32 12.21
C GLY A 60 -0.29 -23.58 12.92
N TYR A 61 -1.49 -23.68 12.37
CA TYR A 61 -2.71 -23.08 12.88
C TYR A 61 -3.70 -24.15 13.33
N THR A 62 -4.67 -23.77 14.16
CA THR A 62 -5.80 -24.60 14.58
C THR A 62 -7.00 -24.24 13.72
N PRO A 63 -7.58 -25.19 12.95
CA PRO A 63 -8.77 -24.93 12.15
C PRO A 63 -9.91 -24.34 12.98
N GLY A 64 -10.53 -23.27 12.47
CA GLY A 64 -11.64 -22.58 13.15
C GLY A 64 -11.23 -21.61 14.26
N ALA A 65 -9.94 -21.52 14.60
CA ALA A 65 -9.44 -20.50 15.51
C ALA A 65 -9.22 -19.16 14.78
N SER A 66 -9.38 -18.05 15.51
CA SER A 66 -9.02 -16.72 15.05
C SER A 66 -7.67 -16.30 15.61
N TYR A 67 -6.88 -15.63 14.78
CA TYR A 67 -5.56 -15.10 15.13
C TYR A 67 -5.53 -13.61 14.80
N SER A 68 -4.80 -12.84 15.60
CA SER A 68 -4.64 -11.42 15.32
C SER A 68 -3.39 -11.22 14.46
N LEU A 69 -3.56 -10.58 13.32
CA LEU A 69 -2.47 -10.15 12.42
C LEU A 69 -2.17 -8.67 12.65
N GLN A 70 -0.90 -8.32 12.73
CA GLN A 70 -0.43 -6.93 12.77
C GLN A 70 0.66 -6.77 11.74
N TRP A 71 0.62 -5.67 11.00
CA TRP A 71 1.63 -5.36 10.01
C TRP A 71 1.93 -3.88 9.99
N ASP A 72 3.19 -3.58 9.70
CA ASP A 72 3.75 -2.24 9.61
C ASP A 72 4.62 -2.15 8.36
N GLY A 73 4.49 -1.05 7.62
CA GLY A 73 5.33 -0.88 6.45
C GLY A 73 5.21 0.49 5.78
N GLY A 74 6.04 0.65 4.76
CA GLY A 74 6.18 1.90 4.03
C GLY A 74 7.09 2.91 4.74
N PRO A 75 7.45 4.02 4.08
CA PRO A 75 7.99 5.18 4.77
C PRO A 75 6.94 5.70 5.76
N HIS A 76 7.34 5.96 7.01
CA HIS A 76 6.47 6.51 8.06
C HIS A 76 6.16 8.00 7.85
N VAL A 77 5.81 8.35 6.61
CA VAL A 77 5.44 9.68 6.15
C VAL A 77 3.95 9.68 5.84
N SER A 78 3.25 10.74 6.24
CA SER A 78 1.80 10.84 6.02
C SER A 78 1.45 11.01 4.54
N GLY A 79 0.47 10.25 4.05
CA GLY A 79 0.00 10.30 2.65
C GLY A 79 0.54 9.20 1.74
N ASP A 80 1.52 8.42 2.22
CA ASP A 80 2.19 7.35 1.46
C ASP A 80 1.90 5.94 1.99
N GLY A 81 0.86 5.80 2.82
CA GLY A 81 0.50 4.53 3.46
C GLY A 81 -0.42 3.68 2.59
N GLY A 82 -0.13 2.38 2.51
CA GLY A 82 -1.07 1.43 1.91
C GLY A 82 -0.58 -0.01 1.91
N PHE A 83 -1.51 -0.95 1.73
CA PHE A 83 -1.22 -2.38 1.63
C PHE A 83 -2.28 -3.11 0.79
N ASN A 84 -1.94 -4.33 0.41
CA ASN A 84 -2.86 -5.30 -0.18
C ASN A 84 -2.53 -6.69 0.37
N PHE A 85 -3.51 -7.35 1.00
CA PHE A 85 -3.41 -8.74 1.40
C PHE A 85 -4.49 -9.59 0.75
N ASP A 86 -4.05 -10.70 0.18
CA ASP A 86 -4.90 -11.79 -0.26
C ASP A 86 -4.69 -12.98 0.68
N VAL A 87 -5.77 -13.72 0.96
CA VAL A 87 -5.73 -14.92 1.77
C VAL A 87 -6.37 -16.07 1.00
N SER A 88 -5.64 -17.17 0.85
CA SER A 88 -6.11 -18.36 0.13
C SER A 88 -7.04 -19.24 0.96
N ALA A 89 -7.11 -19.04 2.29
CA ALA A 89 -7.94 -19.82 3.20
C ALA A 89 -8.33 -19.01 4.46
N GLY A 90 -9.56 -19.23 4.94
CA GLY A 90 -10.09 -18.53 6.11
C GLY A 90 -10.88 -17.28 5.75
N SER A 91 -11.17 -16.45 6.75
CA SER A 91 -11.92 -15.21 6.59
C SER A 91 -11.37 -14.13 7.52
N TRP A 92 -11.53 -12.87 7.08
CA TRP A 92 -11.18 -11.71 7.89
C TRP A 92 -12.35 -11.31 8.80
N THR A 93 -12.04 -10.94 10.03
CA THR A 93 -12.99 -10.40 11.01
C THR A 93 -12.30 -9.31 11.82
N ASN A 94 -13.05 -8.49 12.57
CA ASN A 94 -12.48 -7.49 13.49
C ASN A 94 -11.41 -6.57 12.87
N LEU A 95 -11.68 -6.06 11.66
CA LEU A 95 -10.74 -5.20 10.93
C LEU A 95 -10.35 -3.97 11.77
N GLY A 96 -9.06 -3.68 11.82
CA GLY A 96 -8.52 -2.51 12.50
C GLY A 96 -8.86 -1.20 11.79
N ALA A 97 -8.40 -0.09 12.38
CA ALA A 97 -8.59 1.23 11.79
C ALA A 97 -7.93 1.30 10.40
N TYR A 98 -8.64 1.95 9.47
CA TYR A 98 -8.20 2.16 8.08
C TYR A 98 -7.95 0.88 7.28
N VAL A 99 -8.56 -0.24 7.67
CA VAL A 99 -8.55 -1.52 6.95
C VAL A 99 -9.95 -1.79 6.42
N GLN A 100 -10.04 -2.23 5.17
CA GLN A 100 -11.30 -2.63 4.54
C GLN A 100 -11.12 -3.89 3.69
N LEU A 101 -12.19 -4.66 3.56
CA LEU A 101 -12.28 -5.78 2.64
C LEU A 101 -12.86 -5.30 1.30
N SER A 102 -12.15 -5.53 0.21
CA SER A 102 -12.60 -5.20 -1.14
C SER A 102 -12.21 -6.33 -2.09
N ASN A 103 -13.17 -6.82 -2.89
CA ASN A 103 -12.98 -7.95 -3.82
C ASN A 103 -12.32 -9.20 -3.20
N GLY A 104 -12.54 -9.47 -1.91
CA GLY A 104 -11.96 -10.62 -1.20
C GLY A 104 -10.56 -10.38 -0.63
N GLU A 105 -9.95 -9.24 -0.91
CA GLU A 105 -8.64 -8.84 -0.39
C GLU A 105 -8.77 -7.74 0.66
N LEU A 106 -7.86 -7.69 1.63
CA LEU A 106 -7.75 -6.53 2.50
C LEU A 106 -6.91 -5.44 1.84
N THR A 107 -7.37 -4.21 1.95
CA THR A 107 -6.62 -3.03 1.57
C THR A 107 -6.90 -1.89 2.54
N HIS A 108 -6.16 -0.80 2.43
CA HIS A 108 -6.40 0.38 3.27
C HIS A 108 -7.64 1.14 2.81
N SER A 109 -8.30 1.84 3.73
CA SER A 109 -9.41 2.77 3.43
C SER A 109 -8.99 4.24 3.53
N SER A 110 -7.74 4.50 3.92
CA SER A 110 -7.10 5.82 3.99
C SER A 110 -5.58 5.64 3.95
N ASP A 111 -4.89 6.61 3.36
CA ASP A 111 -3.42 6.73 3.31
C ASP A 111 -2.82 7.33 4.62
N ALA A 112 -3.65 7.57 5.63
CA ALA A 112 -3.26 8.17 6.90
C ALA A 112 -2.48 7.22 7.83
N ALA A 113 -2.51 5.91 7.60
CA ALA A 113 -1.89 4.91 8.47
C ALA A 113 -0.72 4.17 7.78
N ARG A 114 0.22 3.66 8.58
CA ARG A 114 1.36 2.80 8.18
C ARG A 114 1.44 1.49 8.97
N SER A 115 0.61 1.37 10.00
CA SER A 115 0.51 0.20 10.87
C SER A 115 -0.95 -0.16 10.98
N TRP A 116 -1.26 -1.45 10.84
CA TRP A 116 -2.62 -1.95 10.75
C TRP A 116 -2.75 -3.28 11.48
N THR A 117 -4.01 -3.64 11.77
CA THR A 117 -4.36 -4.88 12.46
C THR A 117 -5.61 -5.51 11.85
N ALA A 118 -5.73 -6.82 11.95
CA ALA A 118 -6.94 -7.60 11.66
C ALA A 118 -6.98 -8.88 12.50
#